data_AF-A0A4Q5U2F3-F1
#
_entry.id   AF-A0A4Q5U2F3-F1
#
_cell.length_a   1.000
_cell.length_b   1.000
_cell.length_c   1.000
_cell.angle_alpha   90.00
_cell.angle_beta   90.00
_cell.angle_gamma   90.00
#
_symmetry.space_group_name_H-M   'P 1'
#
loop_
_entity.id
_entity.type
_entity.pdbx_description
1 polymer ?
#
loop_
_entity_poly.entity_id
_entity_poly.type
_entity_poly.pdbx_seq_one_letter_code
_entity_poly.pdbx_strand_id
1 'polypeptide(L)'
;MIVKKTLGIKAIYQFAGHHLLWLTAWMAAATALFHLSGWRWMLIPPMALTLIGTAVAFYVGFKNNQAYDRLWEARRVWGSIINNSRMLGTMVKNFIGGKDLPEEDRKKVHTRIIHRHIAWLYTLRQQLLVPTQWEHVSLAWLAGSYNRRRKEFLLTNAYKEEMADVESRHYLESSDQSLIAAAANKATQINDLQSAEIAALYREGQLNMMQQVELQRIVNSFYDEQGKAERIKRYPFPRQYGSFSFVFVAIFVFFLPFGLLGYFAELGGNHIWLCVPFGVVIGWVYVVMELIGDYSENPFEGLYNDIPMLSICRTIEIDLLQMFGETNVPPAIQPKNDVLM
;
A
#
# COMPACT_ATOMS: atom_id res chain seq x y z
N MET A 1 1.11 -6.28 3.33
CA MET A 1 2.15 -5.97 4.34
C MET A 1 2.98 -7.20 4.73
N ILE A 2 4.31 -7.12 4.58
CA ILE A 2 5.22 -8.14 5.13
C ILE A 2 5.20 -8.04 6.66
N VAL A 3 4.98 -9.17 7.34
CA VAL A 3 4.92 -9.22 8.82
C VAL A 3 6.16 -9.82 9.46
N LYS A 4 6.99 -10.52 8.68
CA LYS A 4 8.19 -11.18 9.19
C LYS A 4 9.25 -10.15 9.58
N LYS A 5 9.80 -10.30 10.79
CA LYS A 5 10.82 -9.39 11.35
C LYS A 5 12.07 -9.26 10.49
N THR A 6 12.50 -10.35 9.86
CA THR A 6 13.70 -10.41 9.02
C THR A 6 13.38 -11.00 7.66
N LEU A 7 13.80 -10.32 6.60
CA LEU A 7 13.72 -10.86 5.25
C LEU A 7 14.82 -11.91 5.07
N GLY A 8 14.42 -13.14 4.75
CA GLY A 8 15.38 -14.18 4.37
C GLY A 8 16.04 -13.86 3.03
N ILE A 9 17.20 -14.47 2.77
CA ILE A 9 17.96 -14.30 1.52
C ILE A 9 17.08 -14.56 0.28
N LYS A 10 16.19 -15.58 0.35
CA LYS A 10 15.24 -15.88 -0.72
C LYS A 10 14.29 -14.71 -1.02
N ALA A 11 13.78 -14.03 0.00
CA ALA A 11 12.87 -12.89 -0.18
C ALA A 11 13.60 -11.68 -0.76
N ILE A 12 14.82 -11.40 -0.29
CA ILE A 12 15.69 -10.36 -0.83
C ILE A 12 15.99 -10.63 -2.31
N TYR A 13 16.30 -11.89 -2.66
CA TYR A 13 16.56 -12.30 -4.03
C TYR A 13 15.30 -12.23 -4.92
N GLN A 14 14.13 -12.59 -4.41
CA GLN A 14 12.87 -12.45 -5.15
C GLN A 14 12.51 -10.98 -5.41
N PHE A 15 12.88 -10.06 -4.51
CA PHE A 15 12.64 -8.64 -4.67
C PHE A 15 13.61 -8.01 -5.67
N ALA A 16 14.92 -8.17 -5.48
CA ALA A 16 15.95 -7.45 -6.24
C ALA A 16 17.08 -8.33 -6.81
N GLY A 17 17.02 -9.65 -6.66
CA GLY A 17 18.09 -10.57 -7.04
C GLY A 17 18.33 -10.66 -8.54
N HIS A 18 17.29 -10.49 -9.37
CA HIS A 18 17.44 -10.45 -10.82
C HIS A 18 18.32 -9.28 -11.30
N HIS A 19 18.43 -8.21 -10.50
CA HIS A 19 19.33 -7.10 -10.82
C HIS A 19 20.82 -7.48 -10.72
N LEU A 20 21.16 -8.46 -9.87
CA LEU A 20 22.54 -8.95 -9.76
C LEU A 20 23.06 -9.50 -11.09
N LEU A 21 22.19 -10.11 -11.91
CA LEU A 21 22.59 -10.72 -13.18
C LEU A 21 23.07 -9.69 -14.20
N TRP A 22 22.26 -8.67 -14.48
CA TRP A 22 22.64 -7.64 -15.45
C TRP A 22 23.72 -6.70 -14.90
N LEU A 23 23.73 -6.44 -13.58
CA LEU A 23 24.83 -5.70 -12.94
C LEU A 23 26.15 -6.44 -13.11
N THR A 24 26.16 -7.75 -12.88
CA THR A 24 27.36 -8.58 -13.06
C THR A 24 27.79 -8.57 -14.52
N ALA A 25 26.85 -8.73 -15.46
CA ALA A 25 27.14 -8.68 -16.89
C ALA A 25 27.74 -7.33 -17.30
N TRP A 26 27.18 -6.21 -16.82
CA TRP A 26 27.67 -4.86 -17.11
C TRP A 26 29.06 -4.61 -16.53
N MET A 27 29.24 -4.91 -15.24
CA MET A 27 30.53 -4.74 -14.56
C MET A 27 31.62 -5.61 -15.18
N ALA A 28 31.30 -6.86 -15.54
CA ALA A 28 32.23 -7.77 -16.21
C ALA A 28 32.57 -7.28 -17.62
N ALA A 29 31.58 -6.83 -18.40
CA ALA A 29 31.80 -6.29 -19.74
C ALA A 29 32.71 -5.04 -19.72
N ALA A 30 32.43 -4.08 -18.83
CA ALA A 30 33.25 -2.89 -18.69
C ALA A 30 34.69 -3.20 -18.24
N THR A 31 34.84 -4.14 -17.28
CA THR A 31 36.15 -4.56 -16.78
C THR A 31 36.95 -5.31 -17.85
N ALA A 32 36.31 -6.24 -18.58
CA ALA A 32 36.92 -6.98 -19.67
C ALA A 32 37.34 -6.03 -20.81
N LEU A 33 36.48 -5.08 -21.18
CA LEU A 33 36.79 -4.09 -22.21
C LEU A 33 38.03 -3.29 -21.84
N PHE A 34 38.15 -2.81 -20.61
CA PHE A 34 39.33 -2.10 -20.14
C PHE A 34 40.58 -3.00 -20.12
N HIS A 35 40.46 -4.23 -19.62
CA HIS A 35 41.58 -5.17 -19.53
C HIS A 35 42.15 -5.55 -20.90
N LEU A 36 41.28 -5.74 -21.91
CA LEU A 36 41.68 -6.13 -23.26
C LEU A 36 42.19 -4.94 -24.10
N SER A 37 41.55 -3.78 -23.99
CA SER A 37 41.88 -2.61 -24.82
C SER A 37 42.99 -1.73 -24.23
N GLY A 38 43.21 -1.79 -22.91
CA GLY A 38 44.11 -0.89 -22.21
C GLY A 38 43.69 0.60 -22.28
N TRP A 39 42.44 0.88 -22.63
CA TRP A 39 41.94 2.23 -22.88
C TRP A 39 41.83 3.06 -21.60
N ARG A 40 42.91 3.78 -21.29
CA ARG A 40 42.97 4.68 -20.11
C ARG A 40 41.99 5.85 -20.15
N TRP A 41 41.49 6.23 -21.33
CA TRP A 41 40.48 7.28 -21.46
C TRP A 41 39.11 6.90 -20.86
N MET A 42 38.87 5.60 -20.64
CA MET A 42 37.67 5.12 -19.97
C MET A 42 37.70 5.35 -18.46
N LEU A 43 38.86 5.68 -17.88
CA LEU A 43 38.98 5.93 -16.45
C LEU A 43 38.38 7.29 -16.10
N ILE A 44 37.39 7.28 -15.23
CA ILE A 44 36.83 8.51 -14.66
C ILE A 44 37.55 8.79 -13.35
N PRO A 45 37.88 10.06 -13.04
CA PRO A 45 38.48 10.42 -11.75
C PRO A 45 37.67 9.83 -10.58
N PRO A 46 38.28 9.03 -9.68
CA PRO A 46 37.52 8.35 -8.63
C PRO A 46 36.77 9.31 -7.69
N MET A 47 37.30 10.52 -7.49
CA MET A 47 36.61 11.59 -6.74
C MET A 47 35.29 12.00 -7.40
N ALA A 48 35.21 12.02 -8.73
CA ALA A 48 33.99 12.35 -9.45
C ALA A 48 32.92 11.26 -9.25
N LEU A 49 33.31 9.98 -9.28
CA LEU A 49 32.39 8.87 -8.98
C LEU A 49 31.86 8.99 -7.55
N THR A 50 32.73 9.25 -6.57
CA THR A 50 32.33 9.42 -5.17
C THR A 50 31.36 10.59 -5.01
N LEU A 51 31.64 11.74 -5.63
CA LEU A 51 30.76 12.91 -5.58
C LEU A 51 29.37 12.63 -6.18
N ILE A 52 29.32 12.00 -7.35
CA ILE A 52 28.06 11.61 -8.00
C ILE A 52 27.31 10.61 -7.12
N GLY A 53 27.99 9.57 -6.62
CA GLY A 53 27.40 8.58 -5.74
C GLY A 53 26.78 9.20 -4.49
N THR A 54 27.54 10.06 -3.80
CA THR A 54 27.03 10.78 -2.63
C THR A 54 25.81 11.64 -2.97
N ALA A 55 25.85 12.41 -4.07
CA ALA A 55 24.71 13.22 -4.50
C ALA A 55 23.46 12.37 -4.81
N VAL A 56 23.64 11.25 -5.51
CA VAL A 56 22.56 10.29 -5.83
C VAL A 56 22.00 9.67 -4.55
N ALA A 57 22.86 9.25 -3.62
CA ALA A 57 22.44 8.65 -2.35
C ALA A 57 21.61 9.63 -1.52
N PHE A 58 22.01 10.91 -1.45
CA PHE A 58 21.21 11.94 -0.79
C PHE A 58 19.86 12.13 -1.47
N TYR A 59 19.83 12.25 -2.80
CA TYR A 59 18.59 12.45 -3.54
C TYR A 59 17.60 11.28 -3.36
N VAL A 60 18.08 10.05 -3.55
CA VAL A 60 17.29 8.83 -3.32
C VAL A 60 16.84 8.73 -1.86
N GLY A 61 17.71 9.10 -0.91
CA GLY A 61 17.36 9.16 0.51
C GLY A 61 16.19 10.10 0.81
N PHE A 62 16.20 11.31 0.24
CA PHE A 62 15.09 12.26 0.37
C PHE A 62 13.80 11.73 -0.27
N LYS A 63 13.88 11.15 -1.48
CA LYS A 63 12.73 10.50 -2.13
C LYS A 63 12.15 9.40 -1.24
N ASN A 64 13.01 8.52 -0.70
CA ASN A 64 12.58 7.40 0.12
C ASN A 64 11.88 7.84 1.41
N ASN A 65 12.36 8.92 2.04
CA ASN A 65 11.68 9.48 3.22
C ASN A 65 10.27 9.99 2.87
N GLN A 66 10.11 10.70 1.74
CA GLN A 66 8.80 11.18 1.29
C GLN A 66 7.86 10.03 0.89
N ALA A 67 8.38 9.00 0.24
CA ALA A 67 7.63 7.78 -0.08
C ALA A 67 7.16 7.07 1.20
N TYR A 68 8.03 6.97 2.20
CA TYR A 68 7.69 6.40 3.51
C TYR A 68 6.62 7.24 4.23
N ASP A 69 6.72 8.56 4.24
CA ASP A 69 5.72 9.45 4.87
C ASP A 69 4.33 9.25 4.28
N ARG A 70 4.25 9.00 2.97
CA ARG A 70 3.02 8.72 2.24
C ARG A 70 2.41 7.36 2.62
N LEU A 71 3.23 6.31 2.74
CA LEU A 71 2.82 5.01 3.28
C LEU A 71 2.36 5.14 4.75
N TRP A 72 3.07 5.94 5.55
CA TRP A 72 2.73 6.21 6.95
C TRP A 72 1.42 7.00 7.09
N GLU A 73 1.16 7.98 6.21
CA GLU A 73 -0.13 8.68 6.11
C GLU A 73 -1.27 7.70 5.83
N ALA A 74 -1.11 6.80 4.85
CA ALA A 74 -2.09 5.77 4.54
C ALA A 74 -2.38 4.88 5.77
N ARG A 75 -1.34 4.48 6.50
CA ARG A 75 -1.49 3.70 7.75
C ARG A 75 -2.26 4.49 8.83
N ARG A 76 -1.97 5.78 9.01
CA ARG A 76 -2.68 6.65 9.96
C ARG A 76 -4.15 6.80 9.60
N VAL A 77 -4.47 6.96 8.31
CA VAL A 77 -5.86 7.03 7.83
C VAL A 77 -6.62 5.76 8.20
N TRP A 78 -6.10 4.59 7.83
CA TRP A 78 -6.74 3.32 8.19
C TRP A 78 -6.78 3.07 9.71
N GLY A 79 -5.80 3.57 10.47
CA GLY A 79 -5.84 3.58 11.94
C GLY A 79 -6.99 4.42 12.51
N SER A 80 -7.24 5.60 11.92
CA SER A 80 -8.40 6.45 12.27
C SER A 80 -9.71 5.73 11.97
N ILE A 81 -9.80 5.07 10.80
CA ILE A 81 -10.97 4.28 10.41
C ILE A 81 -11.29 3.20 11.47
N ILE A 82 -10.30 2.45 11.97
CA ILE A 82 -10.52 1.44 13.03
C ILE A 82 -11.14 2.08 14.27
N ASN A 83 -10.55 3.17 14.76
CA ASN A 83 -10.99 3.82 16.00
C ASN A 83 -12.40 4.41 15.85
N ASN A 84 -12.65 5.13 14.76
CA ASN A 84 -13.96 5.72 14.46
C ASN A 84 -15.03 4.66 14.24
N SER A 85 -14.69 3.51 13.65
CA SER A 85 -15.62 2.38 13.51
C SER A 85 -16.05 1.82 14.87
N ARG A 86 -15.11 1.62 15.79
CA ARG A 86 -15.41 1.14 17.15
C ARG A 86 -16.24 2.16 17.95
N MET A 87 -15.94 3.46 17.78
CA MET A 87 -16.74 4.54 18.35
C MET A 87 -18.17 4.52 17.79
N LEU A 88 -18.34 4.37 16.48
CA LEU A 88 -19.65 4.20 15.84
C LEU A 88 -20.41 3.02 16.46
N GLY A 89 -19.78 1.83 16.52
CA GLY A 89 -20.41 0.64 17.10
C GLY A 89 -20.87 0.84 18.54
N THR A 90 -20.07 1.54 19.35
CA THR A 90 -20.38 1.84 20.75
C THR A 90 -21.52 2.86 20.86
N MET A 91 -21.52 3.92 20.05
CA MET A 91 -22.57 4.93 20.05
C MET A 91 -23.90 4.36 19.53
N VAL A 92 -23.89 3.61 18.43
CA VAL A 92 -25.07 2.93 17.87
C VAL A 92 -25.69 2.03 18.93
N LYS A 93 -24.90 1.18 19.59
CA LYS A 93 -25.38 0.25 20.62
C LYS A 93 -26.07 0.92 21.81
N ASN A 94 -25.58 2.08 22.23
CA ASN A 94 -25.98 2.70 23.50
C ASN A 94 -26.88 3.93 23.33
N PHE A 95 -26.84 4.62 22.18
CA PHE A 95 -27.63 5.83 21.95
C PHE A 95 -28.98 5.54 21.28
N ILE A 96 -29.04 4.51 20.44
CA ILE A 96 -30.27 4.17 19.70
C ILE A 96 -31.17 3.31 20.59
N GLY A 97 -32.44 3.70 20.68
CA GLY A 97 -33.46 2.99 21.45
C GLY A 97 -34.05 3.87 22.54
N GLY A 98 -34.77 4.92 22.14
CA GLY A 98 -35.62 5.69 23.05
C GLY A 98 -36.62 4.79 23.80
N LYS A 99 -37.29 5.32 24.82
CA LYS A 99 -38.17 4.55 25.73
C LYS A 99 -39.24 3.70 25.03
N ASP A 100 -39.57 4.01 23.78
CA ASP A 100 -40.72 3.45 23.06
C ASP A 100 -40.34 2.52 21.89
N LEU A 101 -39.05 2.25 21.62
CA LEU A 101 -38.65 1.36 20.52
C LEU A 101 -38.61 -0.11 20.98
N PRO A 102 -39.40 -1.01 20.35
CA PRO A 102 -39.33 -2.43 20.65
C PRO A 102 -37.92 -3.00 20.43
N GLU A 103 -37.54 -3.98 21.25
CA GLU A 103 -36.22 -4.63 21.20
C GLU A 103 -35.87 -5.17 19.81
N GLU A 104 -36.84 -5.75 19.11
CA GLU A 104 -36.67 -6.26 17.75
C GLU A 104 -36.31 -5.16 16.75
N ASP A 105 -37.04 -4.05 16.79
CA ASP A 105 -36.86 -2.96 15.84
C ASP A 105 -35.55 -2.21 16.12
N ARG A 106 -35.18 -2.08 17.40
CA ARG A 106 -33.86 -1.59 17.80
C ARG A 106 -32.73 -2.46 17.22
N LYS A 107 -32.87 -3.80 17.32
CA LYS A 107 -31.89 -4.72 16.73
C LYS A 107 -31.81 -4.57 15.20
N LYS A 108 -32.94 -4.43 14.51
CA LYS A 108 -32.96 -4.20 13.05
C LYS A 108 -32.23 -2.92 12.66
N VAL A 109 -32.46 -1.82 13.39
CA VAL A 109 -31.76 -0.53 13.16
C VAL A 109 -30.27 -0.67 13.41
N HIS A 110 -29.88 -1.30 14.53
CA HIS A 110 -28.47 -1.56 14.85
C HIS A 110 -27.79 -2.36 13.72
N THR A 111 -28.38 -3.49 13.33
CA THR A 111 -27.87 -4.34 12.26
C THR A 111 -27.73 -3.54 10.96
N ARG A 112 -28.74 -2.77 10.57
CA ARG A 112 -28.71 -1.96 9.34
C ARG A 112 -27.56 -0.95 9.34
N ILE A 113 -27.35 -0.20 10.41
CA ILE A 113 -26.26 0.80 10.48
C ILE A 113 -24.89 0.11 10.44
N ILE A 114 -24.72 -0.97 11.21
CA ILE A 114 -23.44 -1.68 11.30
C ILE A 114 -23.10 -2.39 10.00
N HIS A 115 -24.09 -3.03 9.36
CA HIS A 115 -23.91 -3.69 8.08
C HIS A 115 -23.60 -2.67 6.98
N ARG A 116 -24.28 -1.52 6.93
CA ARG A 116 -23.90 -0.41 6.03
C ARG A 116 -22.45 0.06 6.27
N HIS A 117 -22.03 0.18 7.52
CA HIS A 117 -20.65 0.56 7.84
C HIS A 117 -19.63 -0.48 7.38
N ILE A 118 -19.90 -1.77 7.58
CA ILE A 118 -19.04 -2.85 7.09
C ILE A 118 -19.01 -2.85 5.54
N ALA A 119 -20.15 -2.63 4.90
CA ALA A 119 -20.23 -2.49 3.45
C ALA A 119 -19.41 -1.29 2.94
N TRP A 120 -19.42 -0.16 3.65
CA TRP A 120 -18.57 0.99 3.35
C TRP A 120 -17.08 0.63 3.41
N LEU A 121 -16.62 -0.07 4.46
CA LEU A 121 -15.21 -0.49 4.61
C LEU A 121 -14.73 -1.31 3.40
N TYR A 122 -15.52 -2.32 3.02
CA TYR A 122 -15.16 -3.19 1.91
C TYR A 122 -15.29 -2.49 0.56
N THR A 123 -16.26 -1.60 0.39
CA THR A 123 -16.42 -0.78 -0.82
C THR A 123 -15.24 0.18 -0.99
N LEU A 124 -14.83 0.86 0.08
CA LEU A 124 -13.67 1.76 0.07
C LEU A 124 -12.39 0.98 -0.26
N ARG A 125 -12.19 -0.18 0.35
CA ARG A 125 -11.06 -1.08 0.02
C ARG A 125 -11.06 -1.42 -1.47
N GLN A 126 -12.20 -1.84 -2.03
CA GLN A 126 -12.30 -2.18 -3.46
C GLN A 126 -11.97 -0.99 -4.36
N GLN A 127 -12.48 0.20 -4.04
CA GLN A 127 -12.18 1.43 -4.77
C GLN A 127 -10.68 1.77 -4.74
N LEU A 128 -10.02 1.63 -3.58
CA LEU A 128 -8.59 1.88 -3.44
C LEU A 128 -7.73 0.84 -4.15
N LEU A 129 -8.23 -0.39 -4.35
CA LEU A 129 -7.54 -1.45 -5.10
C LEU A 129 -7.64 -1.31 -6.62
N VAL A 130 -8.51 -0.43 -7.14
CA VAL A 130 -8.60 -0.18 -8.59
C VAL A 130 -7.28 0.42 -9.07
N PRO A 131 -6.61 -0.21 -10.05
CA PRO A 131 -5.28 0.23 -10.48
C PRO A 131 -5.35 1.58 -11.21
N THR A 132 -4.43 2.48 -10.91
CA THR A 132 -4.25 3.75 -11.65
C THR A 132 -3.09 3.64 -12.64
N GLN A 133 -3.03 4.52 -13.65
CA GLN A 133 -2.06 4.40 -14.77
C GLN A 133 -0.60 4.38 -14.35
N TRP A 134 -0.28 4.92 -13.18
CA TRP A 134 1.08 5.08 -12.68
C TRP A 134 1.51 4.06 -11.64
N GLU A 135 0.64 3.13 -11.29
CA GLU A 135 0.94 2.03 -10.37
C GLU A 135 1.72 0.93 -11.08
N HIS A 136 2.51 0.18 -10.32
CA HIS A 136 3.41 -0.85 -10.86
C HIS A 136 2.66 -1.92 -11.65
N VAL A 137 1.42 -2.23 -11.25
CA VAL A 137 0.53 -3.17 -11.93
C VAL A 137 0.01 -2.67 -13.28
N SER A 138 0.03 -1.36 -13.52
CA SER A 138 -0.44 -0.73 -14.76
C SER A 138 0.66 -0.47 -15.78
N LEU A 139 1.93 -0.68 -15.39
CA LEU A 139 3.06 -0.51 -16.29
C LEU A 139 2.97 -1.45 -17.50
N ALA A 140 3.58 -1.02 -18.61
CA ALA A 140 3.67 -1.83 -19.82
C ALA A 140 4.72 -2.95 -19.66
N TRP A 141 4.68 -3.91 -20.60
CA TRP A 141 5.71 -4.93 -20.77
C TRP A 141 5.89 -5.87 -19.55
N LEU A 142 7.05 -6.52 -19.44
CA LEU A 142 7.33 -7.58 -18.46
C LEU A 142 7.17 -7.13 -17.00
N ALA A 143 7.50 -5.87 -16.68
CA ALA A 143 7.40 -5.33 -15.32
C ALA A 143 5.94 -5.25 -14.83
N GLY A 144 5.02 -4.73 -15.65
CA GLY A 144 3.61 -4.69 -15.29
C GLY A 144 2.98 -6.08 -15.24
N SER A 145 3.30 -6.96 -16.19
CA SER A 145 2.80 -8.34 -16.17
C SER A 145 3.29 -9.12 -14.94
N TYR A 146 4.52 -8.87 -14.49
CA TYR A 146 5.05 -9.45 -13.25
C TYR A 146 4.25 -8.98 -12.03
N ASN A 147 3.99 -7.68 -11.90
CA ASN A 147 3.24 -7.15 -10.76
C ASN A 147 1.75 -7.51 -10.78
N ARG A 148 1.11 -7.58 -11.95
CA ARG A 148 -0.26 -8.11 -12.08
C ARG A 148 -0.36 -9.55 -11.58
N ARG A 149 0.56 -10.42 -11.99
CA ARG A 149 0.59 -11.81 -11.54
C ARG A 149 0.78 -11.93 -10.02
N ARG A 150 1.55 -11.02 -9.40
CA ARG A 150 1.75 -11.00 -7.94
C ARG A 150 0.49 -10.54 -7.21
N LYS A 151 -0.16 -9.50 -7.70
CA LYS A 151 -1.45 -9.01 -7.18
C LYS A 151 -2.52 -10.09 -7.29
N GLU A 152 -2.66 -10.71 -8.45
CA GLU A 152 -3.58 -11.84 -8.69
C GLU A 152 -3.25 -13.03 -7.79
N PHE A 153 -1.97 -13.37 -7.61
CA PHE A 153 -1.59 -14.44 -6.71
C PHE A 153 -2.03 -14.16 -5.27
N LEU A 154 -1.88 -12.93 -4.78
CA LEU A 154 -2.32 -12.58 -3.43
C LEU A 154 -3.85 -12.56 -3.30
N LEU A 155 -4.55 -11.87 -4.21
CA LEU A 155 -6.00 -11.68 -4.13
C LEU A 155 -6.79 -12.95 -4.49
N THR A 156 -6.35 -13.70 -5.49
CA THR A 156 -7.13 -14.78 -6.12
C THR A 156 -6.65 -16.18 -5.74
N ASN A 157 -5.39 -16.34 -5.29
CA ASN A 157 -4.89 -17.64 -4.82
C ASN A 157 -4.70 -17.66 -3.30
N ALA A 158 -3.88 -16.77 -2.74
CA ALA A 158 -3.54 -16.82 -1.33
C ALA A 158 -4.76 -16.54 -0.44
N TYR A 159 -5.55 -15.51 -0.73
CA TYR A 159 -6.69 -15.06 0.08
C TYR A 159 -8.07 -15.36 -0.54
N LYS A 160 -8.15 -16.37 -1.41
CA LYS A 160 -9.37 -16.68 -2.18
C LYS A 160 -10.58 -16.95 -1.29
N GLU A 161 -10.39 -17.76 -0.25
CA GLU A 161 -11.46 -18.17 0.67
C GLU A 161 -11.97 -16.96 1.46
N GLU A 162 -11.07 -16.09 1.90
CA GLU A 162 -11.43 -14.87 2.62
C GLU A 162 -12.14 -13.85 1.72
N MET A 163 -11.74 -13.73 0.44
CA MET A 163 -12.49 -12.90 -0.52
C MET A 163 -13.89 -13.45 -0.77
N ALA A 164 -14.04 -14.76 -0.94
CA ALA A 164 -15.34 -15.40 -1.15
C ALA A 164 -16.26 -15.26 0.07
N ASP A 165 -15.72 -15.38 1.28
CA ASP A 165 -16.47 -15.14 2.53
C ASP A 165 -16.99 -13.69 2.61
N VAL A 166 -16.15 -12.69 2.29
CA VAL A 166 -16.58 -11.28 2.23
C VAL A 166 -17.72 -11.07 1.24
N GLU A 167 -17.62 -11.64 0.04
CA GLU A 167 -18.66 -11.52 -1.00
C GLU A 167 -19.97 -12.19 -0.57
N SER A 168 -19.89 -13.32 0.17
CA SER A 168 -21.07 -14.10 0.60
C SER A 168 -21.89 -13.45 1.73
N ARG A 169 -21.30 -12.53 2.50
CA ARG A 169 -21.92 -11.97 3.71
C ARG A 169 -22.96 -10.88 3.43
N HIS A 170 -23.01 -10.34 2.21
CA HIS A 170 -24.04 -9.43 1.71
C HIS A 170 -24.55 -8.36 2.72
N TYR A 171 -23.63 -7.54 3.23
CA TYR A 171 -23.92 -6.51 4.23
C TYR A 171 -24.77 -5.32 3.75
N LEU A 172 -25.13 -5.23 2.48
CA LEU A 172 -25.94 -4.13 1.97
C LEU A 172 -27.28 -4.68 1.49
N GLU A 173 -28.39 -4.10 1.95
CA GLU A 173 -29.73 -4.46 1.51
C GLU A 173 -29.90 -4.24 0.00
N SER A 174 -30.78 -5.00 -0.65
CA SER A 174 -31.00 -4.94 -2.11
C SER A 174 -31.46 -3.55 -2.58
N SER A 175 -32.22 -2.86 -1.74
CA SER A 175 -32.68 -1.47 -1.92
C SER A 175 -31.49 -0.51 -1.98
N ASP A 176 -30.62 -0.56 -0.98
CA ASP A 176 -29.42 0.27 -0.88
C ASP A 176 -28.45 -0.03 -2.04
N GLN A 177 -28.29 -1.31 -2.43
CA GLN A 177 -27.45 -1.70 -3.58
C GLN A 177 -27.93 -1.03 -4.87
N SER A 178 -29.25 -0.98 -5.07
CA SER A 178 -29.86 -0.36 -6.24
C SER A 178 -29.66 1.16 -6.26
N LEU A 179 -29.74 1.82 -5.10
CA LEU A 179 -29.53 3.26 -4.96
C LEU A 179 -28.10 3.67 -5.32
N ILE A 180 -27.11 2.89 -4.89
CA ILE A 180 -25.69 3.23 -5.12
C ILE A 180 -25.12 2.65 -6.41
N ALA A 181 -25.87 1.80 -7.14
CA ALA A 181 -25.35 1.08 -8.32
C ALA A 181 -24.78 2.02 -9.39
N ALA A 182 -25.48 3.14 -9.65
CA ALA A 182 -25.10 4.15 -10.65
C ALA A 182 -24.14 5.23 -10.11
N ALA A 183 -23.78 5.19 -8.83
CA ALA A 183 -22.97 6.24 -8.22
C ALA A 183 -21.50 6.16 -8.67
N ALA A 184 -20.92 7.31 -9.04
CA ALA A 184 -19.51 7.41 -9.36
C ALA A 184 -18.61 7.07 -8.15
N ASN A 185 -19.05 7.47 -6.95
CA ASN A 185 -18.39 7.12 -5.69
C ASN A 185 -19.35 6.39 -4.75
N LYS A 186 -19.37 5.05 -4.88
CA LYS A 186 -20.23 4.17 -4.07
C LYS A 186 -19.97 4.29 -2.56
N ALA A 187 -18.72 4.35 -2.12
CA ALA A 187 -18.40 4.50 -0.70
C ALA A 187 -18.96 5.81 -0.11
N THR A 188 -18.86 6.93 -0.84
CA THR A 188 -19.47 8.20 -0.41
C THR A 188 -20.98 8.07 -0.23
N GLN A 189 -21.67 7.39 -1.15
CA GLN A 189 -23.12 7.21 -1.05
C GLN A 189 -23.52 6.32 0.13
N ILE A 190 -22.71 5.32 0.50
CA ILE A 190 -23.00 4.52 1.69
C ILE A 190 -22.92 5.38 2.96
N ASN A 191 -21.95 6.31 3.05
CA ASN A 191 -21.90 7.26 4.17
C ASN A 191 -23.09 8.22 4.18
N ASP A 192 -23.61 8.61 3.01
CA ASP A 192 -24.81 9.43 2.89
C ASP A 192 -26.05 8.69 3.42
N LEU A 193 -26.20 7.41 3.05
CA LEU A 193 -27.25 6.53 3.60
C LEU A 193 -27.15 6.40 5.12
N GLN A 194 -25.94 6.30 5.68
CA GLN A 194 -25.74 6.30 7.14
C GLN A 194 -26.15 7.63 7.79
N SER A 195 -25.83 8.76 7.16
CA SER A 195 -26.23 10.09 7.65
C SER A 195 -27.75 10.28 7.59
N ALA A 196 -28.38 9.85 6.51
CA ALA A 196 -29.83 9.89 6.34
C ALA A 196 -30.57 9.04 7.40
N GLU A 197 -30.02 7.88 7.74
CA GLU A 197 -30.53 7.02 8.82
C GLU A 197 -30.48 7.71 10.19
N ILE A 198 -29.35 8.33 10.53
CA ILE A 198 -29.20 9.09 11.78
C ILE A 198 -30.20 10.25 11.84
N ALA A 199 -30.42 10.94 10.71
CA ALA A 199 -31.40 12.03 10.62
C ALA A 199 -32.85 11.52 10.76
N ALA A 200 -33.16 10.34 10.21
CA ALA A 200 -34.47 9.68 10.38
C ALA A 200 -34.72 9.34 11.85
N LEU A 201 -33.76 8.69 12.53
CA LEU A 201 -33.86 8.33 13.95
C LEU A 201 -34.08 9.55 14.86
N TYR A 202 -33.46 10.69 14.54
CA TYR A 202 -33.72 11.93 15.26
C TYR A 202 -35.15 12.45 15.03
N ARG A 203 -35.65 12.45 13.78
CA ARG A 203 -37.02 12.87 13.46
C ARG A 203 -38.07 11.97 14.10
N GLU A 204 -37.75 10.69 14.27
CA GLU A 204 -38.60 9.68 14.92
C GLU A 204 -38.49 9.68 16.46
N GLY A 205 -37.72 10.61 17.04
CA GLY A 205 -37.55 10.73 18.50
C GLY A 205 -36.70 9.61 19.13
N GLN A 206 -36.01 8.81 18.33
CA GLN A 206 -35.13 7.72 18.78
C GLN A 206 -33.75 8.20 19.22
N LEU A 207 -33.39 9.44 18.84
CA LEU A 207 -32.18 10.14 19.25
C LEU A 207 -32.54 11.53 19.75
N ASN A 208 -31.85 12.00 20.78
CA ASN A 208 -31.87 13.42 21.13
C ASN A 208 -30.84 14.21 20.29
N MET A 209 -30.92 15.55 20.33
CA MET A 209 -30.06 16.42 19.54
C MET A 209 -28.56 16.20 19.83
N MET A 210 -28.17 15.99 21.09
CA MET A 210 -26.77 15.77 21.45
C MET A 210 -26.25 14.44 20.88
N GLN A 211 -27.04 13.36 20.98
CA GLN A 211 -26.70 12.06 20.42
C GLN A 211 -26.60 12.11 18.89
N GLN A 212 -27.53 12.81 18.23
CA GLN A 212 -27.52 13.00 16.78
C GLN A 212 -26.25 13.73 16.32
N VAL A 213 -25.86 14.81 17.03
CA VAL A 213 -24.65 15.58 16.72
C VAL A 213 -23.39 14.72 16.88
N GLU A 214 -23.28 13.93 17.95
CA GLU A 214 -22.11 13.06 18.17
C GLU A 214 -22.02 11.93 17.14
N LEU A 215 -23.15 11.26 16.82
CA LEU A 215 -23.18 10.23 15.77
C LEU A 215 -22.84 10.82 14.39
N GLN A 216 -23.39 11.98 14.04
CA GLN A 216 -23.08 12.64 12.77
C GLN A 216 -21.61 13.06 12.69
N ARG A 217 -20.99 13.45 13.81
CA ARG A 217 -19.55 13.78 13.84
C ARG A 217 -18.68 12.57 13.48
N ILE A 218 -19.05 11.37 13.94
CA ILE A 218 -18.37 10.12 13.56
C ILE A 218 -18.60 9.80 12.07
N VAL A 219 -19.80 10.00 11.54
CA VAL A 219 -20.02 9.81 10.08
C VAL A 219 -19.20 10.81 9.26
N ASN A 220 -19.10 12.06 9.72
CA ASN A 220 -18.27 13.08 9.08
C ASN A 220 -16.78 12.71 9.08
N SER A 221 -16.27 12.09 10.15
CA SER A 221 -14.88 11.63 10.16
C SER A 221 -14.62 10.59 9.07
N PHE A 222 -15.56 9.67 8.82
CA PHE A 222 -15.40 8.69 7.74
C PHE A 222 -15.29 9.33 6.35
N TYR A 223 -15.98 10.45 6.10
CA TYR A 223 -15.77 11.26 4.90
C TYR A 223 -14.35 11.84 4.83
N ASP A 224 -13.84 12.36 5.95
CA ASP A 224 -12.47 12.89 6.02
C ASP A 224 -11.42 11.79 5.78
N GLU A 225 -11.60 10.62 6.39
CA GLU A 225 -10.72 9.47 6.19
C GLU A 225 -10.76 8.96 4.75
N GLN A 226 -11.96 8.81 4.18
CA GLN A 226 -12.14 8.43 2.79
C GLN A 226 -11.45 9.43 1.85
N GLY A 227 -11.68 10.73 2.05
CA GLY A 227 -11.07 11.79 1.24
C GLY A 227 -9.54 11.78 1.32
N LYS A 228 -8.97 11.53 2.52
CA LYS A 228 -7.51 11.37 2.69
C LYS A 228 -6.99 10.14 1.94
N ALA A 229 -7.66 8.99 2.05
CA ALA A 229 -7.26 7.77 1.34
C ALA A 229 -7.34 7.94 -0.18
N GLU A 230 -8.43 8.54 -0.69
CA GLU A 230 -8.61 8.85 -2.11
C GLU A 230 -7.56 9.83 -2.61
N ARG A 231 -7.19 10.85 -1.81
CA ARG A 231 -6.11 11.77 -2.17
C ARG A 231 -4.78 11.03 -2.35
N ILE A 232 -4.43 10.16 -1.41
CA ILE A 232 -3.21 9.34 -1.51
C ILE A 232 -3.27 8.43 -2.74
N LYS A 233 -4.44 7.86 -3.07
CA LYS A 233 -4.60 7.01 -4.26
C LYS A 233 -4.52 7.80 -5.57
N ARG A 234 -5.19 8.96 -5.66
CA ARG A 234 -5.38 9.72 -6.91
C ARG A 234 -4.26 10.67 -7.27
N TYR A 235 -3.55 11.23 -6.27
CA TYR A 235 -2.51 12.24 -6.52
C TYR A 235 -1.14 11.63 -6.26
N PRO A 236 -0.42 11.15 -7.29
CA PRO A 236 0.85 10.48 -7.11
C PRO A 236 1.95 11.38 -6.54
N PHE A 237 3.03 10.77 -6.05
CA PHE A 237 4.23 11.51 -5.69
C PHE A 237 4.72 12.30 -6.93
N PRO A 238 5.18 13.56 -6.79
CA PRO A 238 5.39 14.39 -7.97
C PRO A 238 6.42 13.74 -8.90
N ARG A 239 5.97 13.48 -10.13
CA ARG A 239 6.63 12.52 -11.03
C ARG A 239 8.04 12.91 -11.43
N GLN A 240 8.35 14.20 -11.43
CA GLN A 240 9.69 14.69 -11.65
C GLN A 240 10.67 14.08 -10.63
N TYR A 241 10.33 14.08 -9.33
CA TYR A 241 11.22 13.52 -8.32
C TYR A 241 11.41 12.02 -8.48
N GLY A 242 10.32 11.28 -8.73
CA GLY A 242 10.39 9.83 -8.98
C GLY A 242 11.24 9.49 -10.21
N SER A 243 10.96 10.12 -11.35
CA SER A 243 11.65 9.86 -12.62
C SER A 243 13.12 10.30 -12.60
N PHE A 244 13.44 11.46 -12.03
CA PHE A 244 14.84 11.90 -11.96
C PHE A 244 15.67 11.04 -11.00
N SER A 245 15.09 10.53 -9.91
CA SER A 245 15.79 9.58 -9.01
C SER A 245 16.25 8.35 -9.78
N PHE A 246 15.32 7.73 -10.54
CA PHE A 246 15.63 6.59 -11.40
C PHE A 246 16.74 6.91 -12.41
N VAL A 247 16.65 8.05 -13.10
CA VAL A 247 17.65 8.49 -14.07
C VAL A 247 19.02 8.68 -13.42
N PHE A 248 19.08 9.30 -12.24
CA PHE A 248 20.34 9.53 -11.52
C PHE A 248 20.98 8.22 -11.06
N VAL A 249 20.19 7.28 -10.56
CA VAL A 249 20.68 5.92 -10.22
C VAL A 249 21.18 5.20 -11.47
N ALA A 250 20.45 5.28 -12.59
CA ALA A 250 20.87 4.67 -13.86
C ALA A 250 22.20 5.25 -14.36
N ILE A 251 22.36 6.58 -14.33
CA ILE A 251 23.60 7.27 -14.69
C ILE A 251 24.74 6.83 -13.77
N PHE A 252 24.52 6.79 -12.45
CA PHE A 252 25.52 6.36 -11.49
C PHE A 252 25.97 4.92 -11.73
N VAL A 253 25.03 3.97 -11.86
CA VAL A 253 25.35 2.56 -12.11
C VAL A 253 26.05 2.37 -13.45
N PHE A 254 25.69 3.14 -14.48
CA PHE A 254 26.39 3.12 -15.76
C PHE A 254 27.86 3.53 -15.61
N PHE A 255 28.14 4.61 -14.86
CA PHE A 255 29.51 5.11 -14.66
C PHE A 255 30.32 4.38 -13.58
N LEU A 256 29.66 3.59 -12.73
CA LEU A 256 30.25 2.85 -11.62
C LEU A 256 31.52 2.04 -11.99
N PRO A 257 31.53 1.19 -13.03
CA PRO A 257 32.73 0.43 -13.38
C PRO A 257 33.91 1.35 -13.73
N PHE A 258 33.67 2.44 -14.45
CA PHE A 258 34.72 3.34 -14.95
C PHE A 258 35.43 4.13 -13.85
N GLY A 259 34.72 4.46 -12.77
CA GLY A 259 35.35 5.08 -11.60
C GLY A 259 36.03 4.06 -10.67
N LEU A 260 35.47 2.83 -10.55
CA LEU A 260 36.07 1.77 -9.73
C LEU A 260 37.34 1.18 -10.36
N LEU A 261 37.40 1.10 -11.68
CA LEU A 261 38.57 0.59 -12.41
C LEU A 261 39.85 1.34 -12.05
N GLY A 262 39.77 2.65 -11.78
CA GLY A 262 40.95 3.44 -11.37
C GLY A 262 41.63 2.88 -10.12
N TYR A 263 40.85 2.54 -9.09
CA TYR A 263 41.38 2.01 -7.83
C TYR A 263 42.05 0.64 -7.99
N PHE A 264 41.46 -0.26 -8.79
CA PHE A 264 41.98 -1.61 -8.95
C PHE A 264 43.06 -1.73 -10.03
N ALA A 265 43.10 -0.80 -10.99
CA ALA A 265 44.16 -0.75 -12.00
C ALA A 265 45.52 -0.39 -11.40
N GLU A 266 45.55 0.46 -10.36
CA GLU A 266 46.76 0.83 -9.63
C GLU A 266 47.40 -0.36 -8.88
N LEU A 267 46.60 -1.32 -8.44
CA LEU A 267 47.07 -2.52 -7.74
C LEU A 267 47.77 -3.53 -8.67
N GLY A 268 47.62 -3.39 -9.99
CA GLY A 268 48.27 -4.22 -11.00
C GLY A 268 47.75 -5.68 -11.08
N GLY A 269 48.23 -6.40 -12.10
CA GLY A 269 47.91 -7.82 -12.30
C GLY A 269 46.42 -8.11 -12.51
N ASN A 270 45.95 -9.24 -11.97
CA ASN A 270 44.56 -9.69 -12.08
C ASN A 270 43.62 -9.04 -11.05
N HIS A 271 44.11 -8.13 -10.19
CA HIS A 271 43.30 -7.47 -9.17
C HIS A 271 42.20 -6.58 -9.76
N ILE A 272 42.31 -6.22 -11.05
CA ILE A 272 41.29 -5.45 -11.76
C ILE A 272 39.91 -6.14 -11.78
N TRP A 273 39.89 -7.47 -11.76
CA TRP A 273 38.64 -8.25 -11.75
C TRP A 273 37.87 -8.12 -10.43
N LEU A 274 38.50 -7.62 -9.35
CA LEU A 274 37.80 -7.26 -8.12
C LEU A 274 36.82 -6.10 -8.33
N CYS A 275 36.96 -5.31 -9.39
CA CYS A 275 35.97 -4.30 -9.77
C CYS A 275 34.57 -4.92 -9.91
N VAL A 276 34.46 -6.15 -10.42
CA VAL A 276 33.18 -6.82 -10.66
C VAL A 276 32.40 -7.09 -9.37
N PRO A 277 32.87 -7.90 -8.40
CA PRO A 277 32.11 -8.17 -7.18
C PRO A 277 31.81 -6.90 -6.36
N PHE A 278 32.76 -5.96 -6.27
CA PHE A 278 32.54 -4.73 -5.51
C PHE A 278 31.52 -3.81 -6.18
N GLY A 279 31.63 -3.59 -7.49
CA GLY A 279 30.68 -2.75 -8.22
C GLY A 279 29.29 -3.37 -8.34
N VAL A 280 29.18 -4.71 -8.41
CA VAL A 280 27.88 -5.39 -8.34
C VAL A 280 27.20 -5.11 -7.01
N VAL A 281 27.91 -5.23 -5.88
CA VAL A 281 27.35 -4.96 -4.55
C VAL A 281 26.94 -3.49 -4.43
N ILE A 282 27.81 -2.55 -4.81
CA ILE A 282 27.51 -1.12 -4.74
C ILE A 282 26.32 -0.77 -5.63
N GLY A 283 26.33 -1.18 -6.90
CA GLY A 283 25.24 -0.92 -7.84
C GLY A 283 23.92 -1.53 -7.37
N TRP A 284 23.98 -2.75 -6.81
CA TRP A 284 22.80 -3.42 -6.26
C TRP A 284 22.19 -2.66 -5.09
N VAL A 285 23.02 -2.11 -4.18
CA VAL A 285 22.53 -1.28 -3.06
C VAL A 285 21.75 -0.05 -3.58
N TYR A 286 22.28 0.69 -4.56
CA TYR A 286 21.59 1.86 -5.12
C TYR A 286 20.29 1.47 -5.83
N VAL A 287 20.29 0.38 -6.60
CA VAL A 287 19.08 -0.13 -7.25
C VAL A 287 18.02 -0.54 -6.22
N VAL A 288 18.42 -1.25 -5.15
CA VAL A 288 17.50 -1.63 -4.07
C VAL A 288 16.95 -0.40 -3.36
N MET A 289 17.78 0.61 -3.08
CA MET A 289 17.32 1.86 -2.46
C MET A 289 16.25 2.55 -3.31
N GLU A 290 16.45 2.63 -4.63
CA GLU A 290 15.47 3.20 -5.55
C GLU A 290 14.15 2.42 -5.58
N LEU A 291 14.22 1.09 -5.61
CA LEU A 291 13.04 0.22 -5.62
C LEU A 291 12.25 0.32 -4.31
N ILE A 292 12.91 0.38 -3.15
CA ILE A 292 12.22 0.51 -1.86
C ILE A 292 11.39 1.79 -1.81
N GLY A 293 11.96 2.91 -2.29
CA GLY A 293 11.22 4.17 -2.43
C GLY A 293 10.01 4.01 -3.34
N ASP A 294 10.26 3.57 -4.58
CA ASP A 294 9.24 3.45 -5.64
C ASP A 294 8.02 2.62 -5.19
N TYR A 295 8.24 1.43 -4.63
CA TYR A 295 7.16 0.59 -4.11
C TYR A 295 6.46 1.19 -2.87
N SER A 296 7.15 1.99 -2.05
CA SER A 296 6.54 2.61 -0.87
C SER A 296 5.63 3.79 -1.22
N GLU A 297 5.76 4.38 -2.41
CA GLU A 297 4.94 5.53 -2.84
C GLU A 297 3.45 5.18 -3.05
N ASN A 298 3.12 3.91 -3.32
CA ASN A 298 1.76 3.46 -3.66
C ASN A 298 1.25 2.43 -2.64
N PRO A 299 0.56 2.86 -1.57
CA PRO A 299 0.21 1.98 -0.44
C PRO A 299 -1.02 1.09 -0.65
N PHE A 300 -1.66 1.11 -1.83
CA PHE A 300 -2.97 0.51 -2.11
C PHE A 300 -3.03 -0.30 -3.42
N GLU A 301 -1.91 -0.87 -3.88
CA GLU A 301 -1.86 -1.68 -5.11
C GLU A 301 -2.40 -3.10 -4.93
N GLY A 302 -2.39 -3.62 -3.70
CA GLY A 302 -2.63 -5.04 -3.39
C GLY A 302 -1.34 -5.87 -3.44
N LEU A 303 -0.20 -5.27 -3.14
CA LEU A 303 1.12 -5.91 -3.07
C LEU A 303 1.56 -6.18 -1.62
N TYR A 304 2.66 -6.90 -1.46
CA TYR A 304 3.18 -7.34 -0.16
C TYR A 304 3.66 -6.18 0.71
N ASN A 305 4.08 -5.06 0.14
CA ASN A 305 4.54 -3.84 0.81
C ASN A 305 3.40 -2.91 1.25
N ASP A 306 2.17 -3.20 0.84
CA ASP A 306 1.03 -2.31 1.02
C ASP A 306 0.38 -2.45 2.40
N ILE A 307 -0.48 -1.49 2.72
CA ILE A 307 -1.34 -1.53 3.92
C ILE A 307 -2.23 -2.77 3.86
N PRO A 308 -2.34 -3.57 4.95
CA PRO A 308 -3.13 -4.79 4.97
C PRO A 308 -4.62 -4.45 5.14
N MET A 309 -5.22 -3.84 4.12
CA MET A 309 -6.59 -3.34 4.15
C MET A 309 -7.60 -4.46 4.44
N LEU A 310 -7.40 -5.68 3.93
CA LEU A 310 -8.32 -6.79 4.19
C LEU A 310 -8.32 -7.18 5.67
N SER A 311 -7.16 -7.32 6.29
CA SER A 311 -7.00 -7.63 7.70
C SER A 311 -7.62 -6.53 8.56
N ILE A 312 -7.41 -5.26 8.20
CA ILE A 312 -8.02 -4.13 8.91
C ILE A 312 -9.54 -4.15 8.80
N CYS A 313 -10.11 -4.33 7.60
CA CYS A 313 -11.54 -4.46 7.40
C CYS A 313 -12.12 -5.62 8.21
N ARG A 314 -11.46 -6.79 8.18
CA ARG A 314 -11.88 -7.98 8.93
C ARG A 314 -11.82 -7.77 10.44
N THR A 315 -10.80 -7.09 10.96
CA THR A 315 -10.73 -6.76 12.40
C THR A 315 -11.90 -5.88 12.81
N ILE A 316 -12.22 -4.85 12.02
CA ILE A 316 -13.36 -3.96 12.32
C ILE A 316 -14.68 -4.74 12.22
N GLU A 317 -14.85 -5.54 11.17
CA GLU A 317 -16.01 -6.43 10.98
C GLU A 317 -16.21 -7.33 12.21
N ILE A 318 -15.17 -8.03 12.67
CA ILE A 318 -15.22 -8.89 13.86
C ILE A 318 -15.64 -8.10 15.09
N ASP A 319 -14.98 -6.98 15.36
CA ASP A 319 -15.25 -6.15 16.53
C ASP A 319 -16.71 -5.69 16.55
N LEU A 320 -17.22 -5.21 15.42
CA LEU A 320 -18.59 -4.73 15.30
C LEU A 320 -19.60 -5.87 15.45
N LEU A 321 -19.46 -6.98 14.73
CA LEU A 321 -20.39 -8.10 14.85
C LEU A 321 -20.46 -8.65 16.28
N GLN A 322 -19.31 -8.75 16.97
CA GLN A 322 -19.24 -9.16 18.37
C GLN A 322 -19.91 -8.16 19.32
N MET A 323 -19.76 -6.85 19.09
CA MET A 323 -20.42 -5.81 19.91
C MET A 323 -21.94 -5.97 19.93
N PHE A 324 -22.54 -6.47 18.84
CA PHE A 324 -23.99 -6.68 18.69
C PHE A 324 -24.44 -8.13 18.94
N GLY A 325 -23.51 -9.01 19.38
CA GLY A 325 -23.84 -10.37 19.78
C GLY A 325 -24.13 -11.33 18.62
N GLU A 326 -23.69 -10.99 17.40
CA GLU A 326 -23.77 -11.93 16.28
C GLU A 326 -22.84 -13.12 16.52
N THR A 327 -23.32 -14.34 16.21
CA THR A 327 -22.55 -15.58 16.39
C THR A 327 -21.79 -15.98 15.13
N ASN A 328 -22.25 -15.55 13.95
CA ASN A 328 -21.60 -15.80 12.65
C ASN A 328 -20.48 -14.79 12.38
N VAL A 329 -19.48 -14.77 13.25
CA VAL A 329 -18.33 -13.87 13.15
C VAL A 329 -17.23 -14.54 12.32
N PRO A 330 -16.66 -13.86 11.31
CA PRO A 330 -15.61 -14.45 10.49
C PRO A 330 -14.29 -14.56 11.26
N PRO A 331 -13.39 -15.48 10.89
CA PRO A 331 -12.08 -15.58 11.52
C PRO A 331 -11.18 -14.39 11.13
N ALA A 332 -10.27 -14.04 12.02
CA ALA A 332 -9.25 -13.02 11.77
C ALA A 332 -8.28 -13.46 10.65
N ILE A 333 -7.94 -12.52 9.76
CA ILE A 333 -7.02 -12.79 8.65
C ILE A 333 -5.63 -13.10 9.19
N GLN A 334 -5.12 -14.27 8.82
CA GLN A 334 -3.76 -14.68 9.17
C GLN A 334 -2.77 -14.34 8.04
N PRO A 335 -1.50 -14.08 8.36
CA PRO A 335 -0.47 -13.92 7.34
C PRO A 335 -0.28 -15.22 6.54
N LYS A 336 -0.28 -15.13 5.21
CA LYS A 336 0.01 -16.23 4.30
C LYS A 336 1.30 -15.92 3.54
N ASN A 337 2.27 -16.85 3.57
CA ASN A 337 3.60 -16.65 2.99
C ASN A 337 4.31 -15.37 3.50
N ASP A 338 4.29 -15.14 4.81
CA ASP A 338 4.90 -13.96 5.48
C ASP A 338 4.26 -12.60 5.09
N VAL A 339 3.15 -12.61 4.36
CA VAL A 339 2.40 -11.42 3.93
C VAL A 339 1.02 -11.43 4.56
N LEU A 340 0.61 -10.30 5.12
CA LEU A 340 -0.74 -10.01 5.60
C LEU A 340 -1.40 -9.03 4.61
N MET A 341 -2.61 -9.33 4.16
CA MET A 341 -3.37 -8.49 3.22
C MET A 341 -4.42 -7.63 3.88
#